data_AF-A0A7C6P0X2-F1
#
_entry.id   AF-A0A7C6P0X2-F1
#
_cell.length_a   1.000
_cell.length_b   1.000
_cell.length_c   1.000
_cell.angle_alpha   90.00
_cell.angle_beta   90.00
_cell.angle_gamma   90.00
#
_symmetry.space_group_name_H-M   'P 1'
#
loop_
_entity.id
_entity.type
_entity.pdbx_description
1 polymer ?
#
loop_
_entity_poly.entity_id
_entity_poly.type
_entity_poly.pdbx_seq_one_letter_code
_entity_poly.pdbx_strand_id
1 'polypeptide(L)'
;MRNMLIVTGLLVFVVVLVVPAAIVSFYPRPSLAPQTPESKQGADLVEKGPALKVFFADDDQLKEMWLEDYLVGVVAGEMPAKFEEEALKAQAVAARTYALRRLKAYGGSGCAKHPEADICTEPSCCQAYLGEKELRRRWGVFSYPEYYLKLSDVVASTYGLVITYDHELIDPVYHASCGNLGTEDAKAVWGNDVVYLKSVQCQYDSSPHLETEAVFTFKDLEQQLEEKVAVPVSGGLDLQVLERTGSGRVKELRVGTATMAGTEVRKRLGLNSTGFTWRLDEAGKVVFTTYGKGHGVGMCQYGANGMAKQGKDFTTILKHYYSGVEVEPPPGINP
;
A
#
# COMPACT_ATOMS: atom_id res chain seq x y z
N MET A 1 -25.09 5.73 -62.23
CA MET A 1 -24.31 6.71 -61.43
C MET A 1 -23.76 6.15 -60.12
N ARG A 2 -24.49 5.30 -59.36
CA ARG A 2 -24.02 4.75 -58.07
C ARG A 2 -22.80 3.80 -58.16
N ASN A 3 -22.70 3.01 -59.24
CA ASN A 3 -21.54 2.12 -59.43
C ASN A 3 -20.27 2.86 -59.90
N MET A 4 -20.41 4.04 -60.51
CA MET A 4 -19.28 4.83 -61.00
C MET A 4 -18.57 5.56 -59.86
N LEU A 5 -19.31 5.98 -58.83
CA LEU A 5 -18.81 6.60 -57.59
C LEU A 5 -18.08 5.62 -56.67
N ILE A 6 -18.53 4.35 -56.60
CA ILE A 6 -17.86 3.31 -55.80
C ILE A 6 -16.52 2.94 -56.44
N VAL A 7 -16.47 2.83 -57.77
CA VAL A 7 -15.24 2.50 -58.49
C VAL A 7 -14.22 3.65 -58.41
N THR A 8 -14.64 4.92 -58.48
CA THR A 8 -13.74 6.07 -58.29
C THR A 8 -13.28 6.22 -56.83
N GLY A 9 -14.14 5.96 -55.85
CA GLY A 9 -13.76 5.96 -54.42
C GLY A 9 -12.74 4.86 -54.08
N LEU A 10 -12.91 3.65 -54.64
CA LEU A 10 -11.97 2.54 -54.44
C LEU A 10 -10.62 2.81 -55.11
N LEU A 11 -10.61 3.44 -56.29
CA LEU A 11 -9.39 3.80 -57.01
C LEU A 11 -8.58 4.88 -56.26
N VAL A 12 -9.26 5.87 -55.69
CA VAL A 12 -8.61 6.91 -54.86
C VAL A 12 -8.05 6.31 -53.56
N PHE A 13 -8.75 5.35 -52.94
CA PHE A 13 -8.26 4.67 -51.73
C PHE A 13 -6.99 3.84 -52.00
N VAL A 14 -6.93 3.12 -53.12
CA VAL A 14 -5.75 2.32 -53.49
C VAL A 14 -4.56 3.23 -53.84
N VAL A 15 -4.78 4.33 -54.57
CA VAL A 15 -3.69 5.22 -54.99
C VAL A 15 -3.13 6.07 -53.83
N VAL A 16 -3.95 6.48 -52.87
CA VAL A 16 -3.50 7.36 -51.77
C VAL A 16 -2.93 6.60 -50.57
N LEU A 17 -3.40 5.38 -50.28
CA LEU A 17 -2.95 4.64 -49.08
C LEU A 17 -2.06 3.44 -49.40
N VAL A 18 -2.33 2.72 -50.49
CA VAL A 18 -1.60 1.48 -50.80
C VAL A 18 -0.30 1.76 -51.56
N VAL A 19 -0.29 2.74 -52.47
CA VAL A 19 0.91 3.08 -53.25
C VAL A 19 2.03 3.67 -52.37
N PRO A 20 1.79 4.61 -51.44
CA PRO A 20 2.86 5.08 -50.55
C PRO A 20 3.39 3.97 -49.63
N ALA A 21 2.51 3.09 -49.13
CA ALA A 21 2.92 1.95 -48.29
C ALA A 21 3.78 0.92 -49.06
N ALA A 22 3.46 0.68 -50.34
CA ALA A 22 4.25 -0.17 -51.21
C ALA A 22 5.62 0.45 -51.53
N ILE A 23 5.67 1.77 -51.79
CA ILE A 23 6.94 2.48 -52.06
C ILE A 23 7.85 2.42 -50.83
N VAL A 24 7.32 2.58 -49.61
CA VAL A 24 8.11 2.42 -48.35
C VAL A 24 8.64 0.99 -48.18
N SER A 25 7.95 -0.02 -48.72
CA SER A 25 8.40 -1.42 -48.68
C SER A 25 9.51 -1.74 -49.69
N PHE A 26 9.67 -0.92 -50.76
CA PHE A 26 10.67 -1.12 -51.81
C PHE A 26 11.89 -0.19 -51.69
N TYR A 27 11.90 0.78 -50.76
CA TYR A 27 13.11 1.53 -50.43
C TYR A 27 14.03 0.65 -49.57
N PRO A 28 15.28 0.37 -49.99
CA PRO A 28 16.23 -0.34 -49.17
C PRO A 28 16.50 0.47 -47.90
N ARG A 29 16.16 -0.10 -46.74
CA ARG A 29 16.53 0.48 -45.45
C ARG A 29 18.07 0.53 -45.40
N PRO A 30 18.68 1.63 -44.93
CA PRO A 30 20.11 1.65 -44.68
C PRO A 30 20.44 0.49 -43.75
N SER A 31 21.43 -0.31 -44.14
CA SER A 31 21.94 -1.43 -43.36
C SER A 31 22.49 -0.89 -42.04
N LEU A 32 21.67 -0.90 -40.99
CA LEU A 32 22.17 -0.94 -39.63
C LEU A 32 22.79 -2.32 -39.49
N ALA A 33 24.12 -2.36 -39.53
CA ALA A 33 24.87 -3.56 -39.20
C ALA A 33 24.28 -4.18 -37.92
N PRO A 34 24.07 -5.50 -37.86
CA PRO A 34 23.63 -6.14 -36.64
C PRO A 34 24.71 -5.93 -35.60
N GLN A 35 24.50 -4.96 -34.71
CA GLN A 35 25.24 -4.91 -33.47
C GLN A 35 24.89 -6.20 -32.75
N THR A 36 25.88 -7.08 -32.65
CA THR A 36 25.83 -8.26 -31.79
C THR A 36 25.39 -7.74 -30.41
N PRO A 37 24.31 -8.26 -29.81
CA PRO A 37 23.94 -7.82 -28.48
C PRO A 37 25.06 -8.29 -27.55
N GLU A 38 25.94 -7.35 -27.17
CA GLU A 38 26.78 -7.52 -25.99
C GLU A 38 25.84 -7.89 -24.84
N SER A 39 26.15 -9.01 -24.19
CA SER A 39 25.34 -9.57 -23.13
C SER A 39 25.18 -8.56 -21.99
N LYS A 40 24.02 -7.89 -21.91
CA LYS A 40 23.59 -7.03 -20.80
C LYS A 40 23.27 -7.80 -19.51
N GLN A 41 23.84 -9.00 -19.32
CA GLN A 41 23.56 -9.80 -18.12
C GLN A 41 24.13 -9.19 -16.83
N GLY A 42 25.02 -8.19 -16.91
CA GLY A 42 25.55 -7.49 -15.72
C GLY A 42 24.82 -6.19 -15.35
N ALA A 43 24.28 -5.46 -16.32
CA ALA A 43 23.63 -4.16 -16.08
C ALA A 43 22.16 -4.32 -15.64
N ASP A 44 21.43 -5.27 -16.25
CA ASP A 44 20.04 -5.57 -15.89
C ASP A 44 19.90 -6.16 -14.48
N LEU A 45 20.97 -6.79 -13.95
CA LEU A 45 21.00 -7.33 -12.58
C LEU A 45 21.21 -6.24 -11.53
N VAL A 46 21.94 -5.16 -11.86
CA VAL A 46 22.11 -4.02 -10.96
C VAL A 46 20.80 -3.23 -10.89
N GLU A 47 20.14 -2.94 -12.01
CA GLU A 47 18.87 -2.16 -12.03
C GLU A 47 17.67 -2.85 -11.35
N LYS A 48 17.74 -4.16 -11.10
CA LYS A 48 16.64 -4.93 -10.49
C LYS A 48 16.76 -5.09 -8.96
N GLY A 49 17.85 -4.61 -8.38
CA GLY A 49 18.13 -4.73 -6.95
C GLY A 49 18.46 -6.17 -6.51
N PRO A 50 18.61 -6.43 -5.20
CA PRO A 50 18.92 -7.77 -4.69
C PRO A 50 17.75 -8.75 -4.89
N ALA A 51 18.09 -10.04 -4.98
CA ALA A 51 17.11 -11.11 -4.96
C ALA A 51 16.52 -11.30 -3.55
N LEU A 52 15.21 -11.49 -3.47
CA LEU A 52 14.42 -11.77 -2.28
C LEU A 52 13.87 -13.19 -2.35
N LYS A 53 13.90 -13.92 -1.23
CA LYS A 53 13.09 -15.13 -1.05
C LYS A 53 11.71 -14.75 -0.52
N VAL A 54 10.71 -14.81 -1.38
CA VAL A 54 9.33 -14.41 -1.10
C VAL A 54 8.46 -15.64 -0.91
N PHE A 55 7.80 -15.74 0.24
CA PHE A 55 6.78 -16.76 0.48
C PHE A 55 5.40 -16.26 0.03
N PHE A 56 4.80 -16.96 -0.93
CA PHE A 56 3.49 -16.66 -1.49
C PHE A 56 2.41 -17.42 -0.73
N ALA A 57 1.63 -16.71 0.08
CA ALA A 57 0.60 -17.31 0.94
C ALA A 57 -0.57 -17.93 0.15
N ASP A 58 -0.85 -17.44 -1.06
CA ASP A 58 -2.00 -17.90 -1.86
C ASP A 58 -1.76 -19.28 -2.51
N ASP A 59 -0.50 -19.64 -2.77
CA ASP A 59 -0.13 -20.91 -3.40
C ASP A 59 0.82 -21.77 -2.55
N ASP A 60 1.17 -21.32 -1.33
CA ASP A 60 2.03 -22.02 -0.38
C ASP A 60 3.45 -22.29 -0.95
N GLN A 61 4.00 -21.33 -1.68
CA GLN A 61 5.29 -21.48 -2.36
C GLN A 61 6.33 -20.43 -1.98
N LEU A 62 7.57 -20.89 -1.80
CA LEU A 62 8.75 -20.03 -1.75
C LEU A 62 9.27 -19.78 -3.18
N LYS A 63 9.38 -18.52 -3.58
CA LYS A 63 9.92 -18.12 -4.88
C LYS A 63 10.98 -17.04 -4.71
N GLU A 64 11.94 -17.02 -5.62
CA GLU A 64 12.91 -15.92 -5.71
C GLU A 64 12.40 -14.84 -6.65
N MET A 65 12.51 -13.59 -6.22
CA MET A 65 12.13 -12.41 -7.00
C MET A 65 13.17 -11.32 -6.85
N TRP A 66 13.34 -10.52 -7.90
CA TRP A 66 14.12 -9.29 -7.79
C TRP A 66 13.34 -8.24 -6.99
N LEU A 67 14.03 -7.47 -6.14
CA LEU A 67 13.43 -6.45 -5.29
C LEU A 67 12.56 -5.48 -6.08
N GLU A 68 13.06 -4.92 -7.19
CA GLU A 68 12.31 -3.92 -7.95
C GLU A 68 11.06 -4.51 -8.63
N ASP A 69 11.15 -5.74 -9.15
CA ASP A 69 9.98 -6.46 -9.71
C ASP A 69 8.93 -6.76 -8.61
N TYR A 70 9.39 -7.11 -7.41
CA TYR A 70 8.53 -7.33 -6.25
C TYR A 70 7.80 -6.06 -5.81
N LEU A 71 8.48 -4.91 -5.82
CA LEU A 71 7.91 -3.63 -5.39
C LEU A 71 6.74 -3.15 -6.25
N VAL A 72 6.73 -3.44 -7.55
CA VAL A 72 5.56 -3.11 -8.41
C VAL A 72 4.30 -3.80 -7.88
N GLY A 73 4.41 -5.08 -7.52
CA GLY A 73 3.31 -5.85 -6.94
C GLY A 73 2.89 -5.36 -5.55
N VAL A 74 3.84 -4.89 -4.74
CA VAL A 74 3.54 -4.30 -3.43
C VAL A 74 2.81 -2.97 -3.55
N VAL A 75 3.33 -2.03 -4.34
CA VAL A 75 2.72 -0.71 -4.52
C VAL A 75 1.30 -0.86 -5.08
N ALA A 76 1.07 -1.80 -6.00
CA ALA A 76 -0.26 -2.10 -6.53
C ALA A 76 -1.22 -2.75 -5.52
N GLY A 77 -0.67 -3.53 -4.57
CA GLY A 77 -1.40 -4.15 -3.47
C GLY A 77 -1.84 -3.15 -2.42
N GLU A 78 -0.96 -2.20 -2.12
CA GLU A 78 -1.08 -1.24 -1.02
C GLU A 78 -1.84 0.03 -1.41
N MET A 79 -1.56 0.61 -2.58
CA MET A 79 -2.15 1.87 -3.03
C MET A 79 -2.94 1.71 -4.35
N PRO A 80 -4.07 2.41 -4.52
CA PRO A 80 -4.71 2.51 -5.82
C PRO A 80 -3.76 3.15 -6.85
N ALA A 81 -3.58 2.52 -8.01
CA ALA A 81 -2.72 3.03 -9.09
C ALA A 81 -3.13 4.44 -9.61
N LYS A 82 -4.37 4.87 -9.31
CA LYS A 82 -4.88 6.22 -9.61
C LYS A 82 -4.37 7.30 -8.65
N PHE A 83 -3.72 6.95 -7.55
CA PHE A 83 -3.12 7.93 -6.65
C PHE A 83 -2.05 8.76 -7.37
N GLU A 84 -1.76 9.93 -6.82
CA GLU A 84 -0.73 10.82 -7.33
C GLU A 84 0.64 10.14 -7.31
N GLU A 85 1.46 10.47 -8.30
CA GLU A 85 2.77 9.84 -8.49
C GLU A 85 3.66 9.97 -7.26
N GLU A 86 3.71 11.15 -6.64
CA GLU A 86 4.51 11.42 -5.44
C GLU A 86 4.07 10.58 -4.22
N ALA A 87 2.78 10.25 -4.12
CA ALA A 87 2.30 9.34 -3.07
C ALA A 87 2.70 7.89 -3.35
N LEU A 88 2.63 7.46 -4.61
CA LEU A 88 3.09 6.13 -5.04
C LEU A 88 4.61 5.98 -4.87
N LYS A 89 5.39 7.03 -5.13
CA LYS A 89 6.84 7.09 -4.87
C LYS A 89 7.14 6.94 -3.38
N ALA A 90 6.41 7.65 -2.52
CA ALA A 90 6.56 7.50 -1.07
C ALA A 90 6.28 6.06 -0.61
N GLN A 91 5.25 5.42 -1.18
CA GLN A 91 4.96 4.00 -0.93
C GLN A 91 6.05 3.06 -1.44
N ALA A 92 6.61 3.31 -2.62
CA ALA A 92 7.69 2.50 -3.18
C ALA A 92 8.94 2.53 -2.28
N VAL A 93 9.35 3.72 -1.83
CA VAL A 93 10.51 3.90 -0.93
C VAL A 93 10.26 3.26 0.44
N ALA A 94 9.05 3.39 1.01
CA ALA A 94 8.68 2.71 2.24
C ALA A 94 8.69 1.17 2.08
N ALA A 95 8.09 0.64 1.02
CA ALA A 95 8.07 -0.80 0.74
C ALA A 95 9.48 -1.37 0.50
N ARG A 96 10.36 -0.62 -0.19
CA ARG A 96 11.76 -0.98 -0.42
C ARG A 96 12.53 -1.08 0.89
N THR A 97 12.40 -0.05 1.73
CA THR A 97 13.03 -0.01 3.06
C THR A 97 12.54 -1.17 3.93
N TYR A 98 11.23 -1.47 3.91
CA TYR A 98 10.64 -2.59 4.63
C TYR A 98 11.23 -3.95 4.23
N ALA A 99 11.35 -4.17 2.91
CA ALA A 99 11.89 -5.42 2.35
C ALA A 99 13.38 -5.57 2.66
N LEU A 100 14.19 -4.52 2.44
CA LEU A 100 15.63 -4.53 2.71
C LEU A 100 15.95 -4.74 4.19
N ARG A 101 15.19 -4.14 5.11
CA ARG A 101 15.36 -4.34 6.56
C ARG A 101 15.14 -5.80 6.99
N ARG A 102 14.34 -6.56 6.25
CA ARG A 102 14.04 -7.98 6.53
C ARG A 102 14.92 -8.95 5.76
N LEU A 103 15.55 -8.50 4.67
CA LEU A 103 16.42 -9.31 3.84
C LEU A 103 17.62 -9.84 4.64
N LYS A 104 17.76 -11.16 4.72
CA LYS A 104 18.82 -11.79 5.53
C LYS A 104 20.22 -11.48 5.03
N ALA A 105 20.38 -11.30 3.72
CA ALA A 105 21.64 -10.89 3.12
C ALA A 105 22.11 -9.50 3.62
N TYR A 106 21.19 -8.70 4.17
CA TYR A 106 21.44 -7.38 4.77
C TYR A 106 21.43 -7.43 6.30
N GLY A 107 21.53 -8.62 6.90
CA GLY A 107 21.49 -8.80 8.35
C GLY A 107 20.08 -8.76 8.95
N GLY A 108 19.03 -8.73 8.12
CA GLY A 108 17.64 -8.81 8.56
C GLY A 108 17.27 -10.18 9.13
N SER A 109 16.22 -10.23 9.96
CA SER A 109 15.74 -11.47 10.57
C SER A 109 14.93 -12.38 9.63
N GLY A 110 14.59 -11.92 8.43
CA GLY A 110 13.62 -12.56 7.55
C GLY A 110 12.18 -12.49 8.06
N CYS A 111 11.33 -13.33 7.48
CA CYS A 111 9.91 -13.39 7.82
C CYS A 111 9.69 -14.19 9.13
N ALA A 112 8.94 -13.61 10.07
CA ALA A 112 8.68 -14.24 11.37
C ALA A 112 7.82 -15.51 11.27
N LYS A 113 6.86 -15.57 10.32
CA LYS A 113 5.99 -16.75 10.12
C LYS A 113 6.63 -17.83 9.24
N HIS A 114 7.56 -17.43 8.37
CA HIS A 114 8.18 -18.30 7.36
C HIS A 114 9.71 -18.18 7.47
N PRO A 115 10.36 -18.92 8.39
CA PRO A 115 11.79 -18.79 8.68
C PRO A 115 12.72 -19.02 7.48
N GLU A 116 12.24 -19.65 6.42
CA GLU A 116 12.94 -19.88 5.16
C GLU A 116 12.92 -18.65 4.22
N ALA A 117 11.96 -17.74 4.41
CA ALA A 117 11.75 -16.58 3.55
C ALA A 117 12.34 -15.28 4.15
N ASP A 118 12.63 -14.32 3.28
CA ASP A 118 12.94 -12.94 3.67
C ASP A 118 11.65 -12.17 3.97
N ILE A 119 10.59 -12.40 3.18
CA ILE A 119 9.30 -11.72 3.28
C ILE A 119 8.17 -12.64 2.79
N CYS A 120 6.92 -12.35 3.16
CA CYS A 120 5.74 -13.05 2.63
C CYS A 120 4.69 -12.10 2.03
N THR A 121 3.75 -12.63 1.25
CA THR A 121 2.68 -11.85 0.62
C THR A 121 1.45 -11.64 1.51
N GLU A 122 1.46 -12.13 2.76
CA GLU A 122 0.36 -11.95 3.70
C GLU A 122 0.42 -10.54 4.34
N PRO A 123 -0.58 -9.66 4.14
CA PRO A 123 -0.58 -8.30 4.70
C PRO A 123 -0.62 -8.26 6.23
N SER A 124 -1.10 -9.34 6.87
CA SER A 124 -1.15 -9.45 8.33
C SER A 124 0.23 -9.72 8.95
N CYS A 125 1.18 -10.18 8.13
CA CYS A 125 2.53 -10.54 8.55
C CYS A 125 3.58 -9.57 7.98
N CYS A 126 3.50 -9.28 6.68
CA CYS A 126 4.44 -8.44 5.97
C CYS A 126 3.74 -7.26 5.30
N GLN A 127 3.70 -7.24 3.97
CA GLN A 127 3.02 -6.22 3.18
C GLN A 127 2.17 -6.86 2.09
N ALA A 128 1.12 -6.17 1.65
CA ALA A 128 0.29 -6.66 0.57
C ALA A 128 1.11 -6.79 -0.71
N TYR A 129 0.81 -7.82 -1.48
CA TYR A 129 1.41 -8.07 -2.78
C TYR A 129 0.35 -8.59 -3.74
N LEU A 130 0.39 -8.13 -4.98
CA LEU A 130 -0.46 -8.65 -6.06
C LEU A 130 0.41 -9.14 -7.21
N GLY A 131 0.21 -10.41 -7.57
CA GLY A 131 0.81 -11.00 -8.76
C GLY A 131 0.13 -10.53 -10.03
N GLU A 132 0.75 -10.84 -11.17
CA GLU A 132 0.27 -10.44 -12.49
C GLU A 132 -1.19 -10.83 -12.74
N LYS A 133 -1.59 -12.03 -12.32
CA LYS A 133 -2.96 -12.54 -12.48
C LYS A 133 -3.97 -11.67 -11.73
N GLU A 134 -3.66 -11.29 -10.50
CA GLU A 134 -4.50 -10.45 -9.65
C GLU A 134 -4.57 -9.03 -10.21
N LEU A 135 -3.47 -8.48 -10.71
CA LEU A 135 -3.40 -7.16 -11.34
C LEU A 135 -4.26 -7.10 -12.60
N ARG A 136 -4.14 -8.10 -13.49
CA ARG A 136 -4.97 -8.21 -14.71
C ARG A 136 -6.45 -8.33 -14.36
N ARG A 137 -6.80 -9.08 -13.32
CA ARG A 137 -8.17 -9.19 -12.82
C ARG A 137 -8.67 -7.85 -12.26
N ARG A 138 -7.84 -7.13 -11.50
CA ARG A 138 -8.21 -5.87 -10.83
C ARG A 138 -8.41 -4.72 -11.80
N TRP A 139 -7.55 -4.58 -12.79
CA TRP A 139 -7.57 -3.44 -13.71
C TRP A 139 -8.23 -3.76 -15.06
N GLY A 140 -8.47 -5.04 -15.34
CA GLY A 140 -8.94 -5.48 -16.65
C GLY A 140 -7.87 -5.32 -17.73
N VAL A 141 -8.14 -5.91 -18.90
CA VAL A 141 -7.16 -5.98 -20.00
C VAL A 141 -6.79 -4.61 -20.59
N PHE A 142 -7.67 -3.61 -20.48
CA PHE A 142 -7.49 -2.30 -21.09
C PHE A 142 -6.65 -1.34 -20.23
N SER A 143 -6.90 -1.27 -18.92
CA SER A 143 -6.15 -0.38 -18.02
C SER A 143 -4.91 -1.03 -17.43
N TYR A 144 -4.76 -2.35 -17.52
CA TYR A 144 -3.61 -3.06 -16.99
C TYR A 144 -2.26 -2.53 -17.53
N PRO A 145 -2.05 -2.37 -18.85
CA PRO A 145 -0.77 -1.90 -19.37
C PRO A 145 -0.40 -0.50 -18.86
N GLU A 146 -1.38 0.42 -18.84
CA GLU A 146 -1.19 1.80 -18.37
C GLU A 146 -0.79 1.86 -16.89
N TYR A 147 -1.55 1.18 -16.02
CA TYR A 147 -1.26 1.18 -14.59
C TYR A 147 0.01 0.41 -14.26
N TYR A 148 0.28 -0.71 -14.94
CA TYR A 148 1.52 -1.45 -14.75
C TYR A 148 2.74 -0.60 -15.12
N LEU A 149 2.70 0.11 -16.26
CA LEU A 149 3.77 1.02 -16.67
C LEU A 149 3.95 2.16 -15.67
N LYS A 150 2.86 2.84 -15.28
CA LYS A 150 2.93 3.91 -14.27
C LYS A 150 3.60 3.45 -12.98
N LEU A 151 3.24 2.27 -12.46
CA LEU A 151 3.85 1.75 -11.23
C LEU A 151 5.30 1.32 -11.44
N SER A 152 5.64 0.78 -12.61
CA SER A 152 7.02 0.44 -12.97
C SER A 152 7.88 1.72 -13.01
N ASP A 153 7.39 2.79 -13.60
CA ASP A 153 8.07 4.10 -13.66
C ASP A 153 8.22 4.72 -12.26
N VAL A 154 7.21 4.59 -11.39
CA VAL A 154 7.31 5.02 -9.99
C VAL A 154 8.41 4.27 -9.23
N VAL A 155 8.46 2.95 -9.39
CA VAL A 155 9.45 2.11 -8.72
C VAL A 155 10.86 2.44 -9.24
N ALA A 156 11.02 2.54 -10.57
CA ALA A 156 12.28 2.89 -11.21
C ALA A 156 12.77 4.31 -10.87
N SER A 157 11.87 5.31 -10.83
CA SER A 157 12.24 6.70 -10.48
C SER A 157 12.64 6.88 -9.02
N THR A 158 12.38 5.89 -8.17
CA THR A 158 12.82 5.84 -6.77
C THR A 158 13.87 4.75 -6.54
N TYR A 159 14.49 4.24 -7.61
CA TYR A 159 15.45 3.16 -7.56
C TYR A 159 16.55 3.45 -6.54
N GLY A 160 16.80 2.46 -5.68
CA GLY A 160 17.84 2.56 -4.65
C GLY A 160 17.55 3.53 -3.52
N LEU A 161 16.42 4.25 -3.48
CA LEU A 161 16.11 5.13 -2.34
C LEU A 161 15.40 4.36 -1.22
N VAL A 162 15.89 4.56 0.00
CA VAL A 162 15.36 4.01 1.24
C VAL A 162 15.15 5.11 2.28
N ILE A 163 14.54 4.76 3.42
CA ILE A 163 14.33 5.65 4.56
C ILE A 163 15.26 5.23 5.70
N THR A 164 16.08 6.15 6.16
CA THR A 164 17.06 5.89 7.23
C THR A 164 16.85 6.82 8.42
N TYR A 165 17.22 6.35 9.60
CA TYR A 165 17.41 7.16 10.80
C TYR A 165 18.76 6.79 11.39
N ASP A 166 19.63 7.77 11.63
CA ASP A 166 21.00 7.53 12.10
C ASP A 166 21.77 6.52 11.22
N HIS A 167 21.62 6.65 9.89
CA HIS A 167 22.21 5.77 8.88
C HIS A 167 21.80 4.29 8.98
N GLU A 168 20.73 3.96 9.70
CA GLU A 168 20.13 2.63 9.72
C GLU A 168 18.75 2.64 9.04
N LEU A 169 18.40 1.56 8.32
CA LEU A 169 17.08 1.40 7.73
C LEU A 169 16.01 1.44 8.82
N ILE A 170 14.95 2.24 8.67
CA ILE A 170 13.84 2.24 9.62
C ILE A 170 12.90 1.03 9.41
N ASP A 171 11.93 0.81 10.32
CA ASP A 171 10.74 -0.01 10.03
C ASP A 171 9.58 0.92 9.58
N PRO A 172 9.36 1.07 8.26
CA PRO A 172 8.51 2.12 7.69
C PRO A 172 7.05 1.65 7.62
N VAL A 173 6.44 1.46 8.79
CA VAL A 173 5.04 1.01 8.86
C VAL A 173 4.09 2.06 8.26
N TYR A 174 3.05 1.59 7.58
CA TYR A 174 2.06 2.43 6.91
C TYR A 174 0.67 1.83 7.01
N HIS A 175 -0.36 2.66 6.84
CA HIS A 175 -1.75 2.27 6.94
C HIS A 175 -2.63 3.04 5.95
N ALA A 176 -3.80 2.49 5.64
CA ALA A 176 -4.68 3.07 4.63
C ALA A 176 -5.14 4.49 4.96
N SER A 177 -5.76 4.69 6.12
CA SER A 177 -6.40 5.96 6.48
C SER A 177 -6.29 6.23 7.98
N CYS A 178 -5.92 7.45 8.33
CA CYS A 178 -5.84 7.91 9.71
C CYS A 178 -7.19 8.46 10.21
N GLY A 179 -8.18 8.66 9.35
CA GLY A 179 -9.52 9.12 9.74
C GLY A 179 -9.55 10.58 10.21
N ASN A 180 -8.62 11.41 9.72
CA ASN A 180 -8.38 12.77 10.20
C ASN A 180 -8.05 12.91 11.71
N LEU A 181 -7.75 11.80 12.40
CA LEU A 181 -7.29 11.81 13.79
C LEU A 181 -5.78 12.09 13.93
N GLY A 182 -5.05 12.19 12.82
CA GLY A 182 -3.58 12.11 12.82
C GLY A 182 -3.08 10.68 13.01
N THR A 183 -1.76 10.52 13.02
CA THR A 183 -1.10 9.23 13.24
C THR A 183 -0.87 8.95 14.72
N GLU A 184 -0.44 7.75 15.05
CA GLU A 184 -0.12 7.31 16.41
C GLU A 184 1.38 7.20 16.65
N ASP A 185 1.75 7.39 17.92
CA ASP A 185 3.05 6.93 18.42
C ASP A 185 3.09 5.40 18.43
N ALA A 186 4.20 4.81 17.98
CA ALA A 186 4.40 3.36 18.07
C ALA A 186 4.25 2.84 19.51
N LYS A 187 4.67 3.63 20.51
CA LYS A 187 4.53 3.30 21.93
C LYS A 187 3.07 3.11 22.36
N ALA A 188 2.16 3.92 21.83
CA ALA A 188 0.75 3.87 22.18
C ALA A 188 0.05 2.61 21.63
N VAL A 189 0.56 2.07 20.51
CA VAL A 189 -0.04 0.91 19.82
C VAL A 189 0.65 -0.40 20.16
N TRP A 190 1.98 -0.40 20.28
CA TRP A 190 2.81 -1.59 20.44
C TRP A 190 3.70 -1.58 21.71
N GLY A 191 3.61 -0.55 22.56
CA GLY A 191 4.35 -0.45 23.82
C GLY A 191 5.82 -0.04 23.69
N ASN A 192 6.41 -0.19 22.50
CA ASN A 192 7.81 0.17 22.22
C ASN A 192 7.91 1.60 21.71
N ASP A 193 8.76 2.41 22.34
CA ASP A 193 9.04 3.74 21.84
C ASP A 193 10.00 3.68 20.64
N VAL A 194 9.60 4.30 19.54
CA VAL A 194 10.37 4.33 18.29
C VAL A 194 10.48 5.79 17.87
N VAL A 195 11.71 6.29 17.82
CA VAL A 195 12.03 7.72 17.66
C VAL A 195 11.45 8.34 16.40
N TYR A 196 11.39 7.60 15.29
CA TYR A 196 10.85 8.05 14.01
C TYR A 196 9.36 7.75 13.81
N LEU A 197 8.71 6.97 14.68
CA LEU A 197 7.28 6.65 14.61
C LEU A 197 6.50 7.41 15.67
N LYS A 198 6.39 8.72 15.47
CA LYS A 198 5.66 9.63 16.35
C LYS A 198 4.29 10.01 15.78
N SER A 199 3.40 10.41 16.67
CA SER A 199 2.12 11.00 16.27
C SER A 199 2.35 12.31 15.53
N VAL A 200 1.79 12.41 14.32
CA VAL A 200 1.78 13.63 13.50
C VAL A 200 0.36 13.96 13.06
N GLN A 201 0.08 15.25 12.91
CA GLN A 201 -1.20 15.70 12.39
C GLN A 201 -1.34 15.32 10.91
N CYS A 202 -2.54 14.89 10.50
CA CYS A 202 -2.84 14.54 9.12
C CYS A 202 -4.23 15.06 8.75
N GLN A 203 -4.26 16.26 8.17
CA GLN A 203 -5.46 16.93 7.64
C GLN A 203 -5.73 16.63 6.15
N TYR A 204 -4.92 15.74 5.56
CA TYR A 204 -4.91 15.45 4.13
C TYR A 204 -5.67 14.18 3.77
N ASP A 205 -6.16 13.44 4.77
CA ASP A 205 -6.81 12.17 4.55
C ASP A 205 -8.17 12.37 3.88
N SER A 206 -8.29 11.89 2.65
CA SER A 206 -9.51 11.93 1.85
C SER A 206 -10.07 10.53 1.58
N SER A 207 -9.85 9.58 2.49
CA SER A 207 -10.27 8.20 2.33
C SER A 207 -11.79 8.03 2.22
N PRO A 208 -12.30 7.09 1.41
CA PRO A 208 -13.69 6.65 1.52
C PRO A 208 -13.98 5.97 2.87
N HIS A 209 -12.94 5.66 3.66
CA HIS A 209 -13.03 5.08 5.00
C HIS A 209 -12.74 6.11 6.11
N LEU A 210 -12.93 7.41 5.85
CA LEU A 210 -12.84 8.43 6.90
C LEU A 210 -13.81 8.13 8.04
N GLU A 211 -15.01 7.66 7.70
CA GLU A 211 -16.01 7.19 8.63
C GLU A 211 -16.66 5.91 8.06
N THR A 212 -16.81 4.86 8.86
CA THR A 212 -17.47 3.62 8.46
C THR A 212 -18.26 3.05 9.62
N GLU A 213 -19.53 2.73 9.38
CA GLU A 213 -20.39 2.09 10.37
C GLU A 213 -20.35 0.56 10.26
N ALA A 214 -20.37 -0.11 11.41
CA ALA A 214 -20.60 -1.54 11.55
C ALA A 214 -21.71 -1.78 12.57
N VAL A 215 -22.69 -2.62 12.23
CA VAL A 215 -23.90 -2.83 13.03
C VAL A 215 -23.89 -4.22 13.64
N PHE A 216 -24.12 -4.30 14.95
CA PHE A 216 -24.11 -5.53 15.74
C PHE A 216 -25.38 -5.65 16.56
N THR A 217 -25.85 -6.88 16.75
CA THR A 217 -26.78 -7.19 17.84
C THR A 217 -26.02 -7.37 19.15
N PHE A 218 -26.71 -7.31 20.30
CA PHE A 218 -26.09 -7.65 21.59
C PHE A 218 -25.49 -9.05 21.58
N LYS A 219 -26.18 -10.02 20.97
CA LYS A 219 -25.68 -11.39 20.84
C LYS A 219 -24.37 -11.45 20.04
N ASP A 220 -24.25 -10.65 18.98
CA ASP A 220 -23.00 -10.58 18.20
C ASP A 220 -21.85 -10.04 19.06
N LEU A 221 -22.12 -8.99 19.86
CA LEU A 221 -21.12 -8.43 20.78
C LEU A 221 -20.73 -9.44 21.86
N GLU A 222 -21.69 -10.10 22.49
CA GLU A 222 -21.41 -11.11 23.51
C GLU A 222 -20.59 -12.27 22.96
N GLN A 223 -20.91 -12.72 21.75
CA GLN A 223 -20.19 -13.82 21.11
C GLN A 223 -18.79 -13.41 20.67
N GLN A 224 -18.62 -12.24 20.07
CA GLN A 224 -17.33 -11.82 19.51
C GLN A 224 -16.38 -11.29 20.58
N LEU A 225 -16.90 -10.56 21.58
CA LEU A 225 -16.12 -10.07 22.72
C LEU A 225 -15.93 -11.12 23.80
N GLU A 226 -16.68 -12.22 23.76
CA GLU A 226 -16.68 -13.29 24.77
C GLU A 226 -17.00 -12.76 26.18
N GLU A 227 -17.81 -11.70 26.27
CA GLU A 227 -18.17 -11.01 27.50
C GLU A 227 -19.63 -10.56 27.45
N LYS A 228 -20.33 -10.55 28.59
CA LYS A 228 -21.73 -10.09 28.63
C LYS A 228 -21.80 -8.58 28.47
N VAL A 229 -22.53 -8.13 27.44
CA VAL A 229 -22.77 -6.70 27.20
C VAL A 229 -24.24 -6.42 27.50
N ALA A 230 -24.50 -5.95 28.71
CA ALA A 230 -25.86 -5.58 29.13
C ALA A 230 -26.21 -4.15 28.70
N VAL A 231 -27.52 -3.88 28.62
CA VAL A 231 -28.05 -2.51 28.63
C VAL A 231 -28.43 -2.19 30.07
N PRO A 232 -27.70 -1.32 30.79
CA PRO A 232 -28.14 -0.90 32.12
C PRO A 232 -29.49 -0.18 32.02
N VAL A 233 -30.28 -0.24 33.08
CA VAL A 233 -31.59 0.43 33.20
C VAL A 233 -31.51 1.94 32.91
N SER A 234 -30.31 2.54 33.01
CA SER A 234 -30.02 3.92 32.65
C SER A 234 -29.96 4.20 31.13
N GLY A 235 -30.18 3.21 30.27
CA GLY A 235 -30.34 3.40 28.82
C GLY A 235 -29.05 3.53 28.01
N GLY A 236 -28.00 2.79 28.36
CA GLY A 236 -26.71 2.79 27.63
C GLY A 236 -26.21 1.39 27.31
N LEU A 237 -25.12 1.28 26.55
CA LEU A 237 -24.34 0.04 26.45
C LEU A 237 -23.39 -0.02 27.64
N ASP A 238 -23.17 -1.20 28.23
CA ASP A 238 -22.12 -1.43 29.24
C ASP A 238 -20.73 -1.47 28.60
N LEU A 239 -20.39 -0.36 27.95
CA LEU A 239 -19.13 -0.07 27.30
C LEU A 239 -18.65 1.28 27.84
N GLN A 240 -17.42 1.35 28.34
CA GLN A 240 -16.84 2.58 28.86
C GLN A 240 -15.40 2.72 28.38
N VAL A 241 -15.09 3.79 27.64
CA VAL A 241 -13.70 4.11 27.31
C VAL A 241 -12.98 4.49 28.59
N LEU A 242 -11.93 3.74 28.94
CA LEU A 242 -11.09 4.00 30.11
C LEU A 242 -9.92 4.92 29.74
N GLU A 243 -9.33 4.71 28.57
CA GLU A 243 -8.20 5.50 28.09
C GLU A 243 -8.25 5.70 26.57
N ARG A 244 -7.88 6.90 26.12
CA ARG A 244 -7.59 7.22 24.72
C ARG A 244 -6.12 7.58 24.56
N THR A 245 -5.57 7.24 23.40
CA THR A 245 -4.23 7.69 22.98
C THR A 245 -4.19 9.19 22.72
N GLY A 246 -3.00 9.75 22.47
CA GLY A 246 -2.83 11.18 22.15
C GLY A 246 -3.57 11.63 20.88
N SER A 247 -3.79 10.72 19.93
CA SER A 247 -4.56 11.00 18.72
C SER A 247 -6.08 10.81 18.89
N GLY A 248 -6.53 10.35 20.06
CA GLY A 248 -7.94 10.12 20.38
C GLY A 248 -8.48 8.72 20.06
N ARG A 249 -7.62 7.77 19.66
CA ARG A 249 -8.04 6.36 19.46
C ARG A 249 -8.26 5.65 20.80
N VAL A 250 -9.17 4.68 20.84
CA VAL A 250 -9.44 3.90 22.05
C VAL A 250 -8.23 3.03 22.35
N LYS A 251 -7.60 3.25 23.51
CA LYS A 251 -6.51 2.43 24.02
C LYS A 251 -7.03 1.31 24.91
N GLU A 252 -7.94 1.65 25.81
CA GLU A 252 -8.52 0.71 26.77
C GLU A 252 -10.03 0.96 26.93
N LEU A 253 -10.79 -0.13 26.94
CA LEU A 253 -12.25 -0.16 27.01
C LEU A 253 -12.69 -1.15 28.08
N ARG A 254 -13.59 -0.73 28.97
CA ARG A 254 -14.35 -1.67 29.80
C ARG A 254 -15.55 -2.18 28.99
N VAL A 255 -15.66 -3.49 28.91
CA VAL A 255 -16.77 -4.22 28.29
C VAL A 255 -17.38 -5.09 29.38
N GLY A 256 -18.60 -4.79 29.83
CA GLY A 256 -19.16 -5.48 30.98
C GLY A 256 -18.23 -5.39 32.20
N THR A 257 -17.77 -6.54 32.67
CA THR A 257 -16.80 -6.62 33.79
C THR A 257 -15.34 -6.68 33.35
N ALA A 258 -15.09 -6.96 32.07
CA ALA A 258 -13.76 -7.12 31.51
C ALA A 258 -13.16 -5.77 31.10
N THR A 259 -11.82 -5.68 31.17
CA THR A 259 -11.06 -4.58 30.58
C THR A 259 -10.30 -5.12 29.38
N MET A 260 -10.46 -4.48 28.23
CA MET A 260 -9.90 -4.92 26.95
C MET A 260 -9.11 -3.80 26.29
N ALA A 261 -8.04 -4.15 25.58
CA ALA A 261 -7.35 -3.22 24.72
C ALA A 261 -8.22 -2.85 23.50
N GLY A 262 -8.17 -1.61 23.04
CA GLY A 262 -8.92 -1.19 21.85
C GLY A 262 -8.53 -1.98 20.60
N THR A 263 -7.28 -2.43 20.50
CA THR A 263 -6.79 -3.31 19.42
C THR A 263 -7.43 -4.70 19.45
N GLU A 264 -7.71 -5.22 20.64
CA GLU A 264 -8.43 -6.48 20.82
C GLU A 264 -9.89 -6.35 20.39
N VAL A 265 -10.58 -5.30 20.85
CA VAL A 265 -11.96 -4.99 20.43
C VAL A 265 -12.06 -4.84 18.92
N ARG A 266 -11.14 -4.08 18.32
CA ARG A 266 -11.05 -3.91 16.86
C ARG A 266 -10.94 -5.26 16.14
N LYS A 267 -10.04 -6.15 16.62
CA LYS A 267 -9.81 -7.45 16.01
C LYS A 267 -11.03 -8.36 16.14
N ARG A 268 -11.61 -8.46 17.34
CA ARG A 268 -12.77 -9.32 17.64
C ARG A 268 -14.01 -8.92 16.87
N LEU A 269 -14.26 -7.60 16.74
CA LEU A 269 -15.42 -7.05 16.03
C LEU A 269 -15.18 -6.79 14.54
N GLY A 270 -13.95 -6.99 14.04
CA GLY A 270 -13.62 -6.71 12.63
C GLY A 270 -13.71 -5.22 12.26
N LEU A 271 -13.44 -4.31 13.20
CA LEU A 271 -13.50 -2.87 12.96
C LEU A 271 -12.29 -2.38 12.14
N ASN A 272 -12.49 -1.31 11.36
CA ASN A 272 -11.45 -0.76 10.50
C ASN A 272 -10.25 -0.19 11.29
N SER A 273 -10.50 0.43 12.44
CA SER A 273 -9.48 1.08 13.29
C SER A 273 -9.87 1.00 14.78
N THR A 274 -9.00 1.50 15.66
CA THR A 274 -9.30 1.72 17.09
C THR A 274 -9.86 3.13 17.36
N GLY A 275 -9.96 3.99 16.34
CA GLY A 275 -10.69 5.23 16.44
C GLY A 275 -12.17 4.94 16.24
N PHE A 276 -12.92 4.67 17.30
CA PHE A 276 -14.35 4.41 17.18
C PHE A 276 -15.18 5.02 18.32
N THR A 277 -16.47 5.16 18.02
CA THR A 277 -17.57 5.48 18.93
C THR A 277 -18.70 4.49 18.70
N TRP A 278 -19.70 4.47 19.58
CA TRP A 278 -20.88 3.62 19.41
C TRP A 278 -22.16 4.31 19.85
N ARG A 279 -23.28 3.84 19.31
CA ARG A 279 -24.63 4.26 19.68
C ARG A 279 -25.62 3.09 19.53
N LEU A 280 -26.79 3.23 20.14
CA LEU A 280 -27.94 2.38 19.82
C LEU A 280 -28.74 3.03 18.68
N ASP A 281 -29.17 2.24 17.72
CA ASP A 281 -30.14 2.68 16.70
C ASP A 281 -31.59 2.51 17.19
N GLU A 282 -32.55 2.96 16.37
CA GLU A 282 -33.99 2.89 16.67
C GLU A 282 -34.51 1.45 16.80
N ALA A 283 -33.80 0.47 16.24
CA ALA A 283 -34.11 -0.95 16.33
C ALA A 283 -33.42 -1.63 17.52
N GLY A 284 -32.70 -0.88 18.36
CA GLY A 284 -31.96 -1.40 19.51
C GLY A 284 -30.68 -2.15 19.13
N LYS A 285 -30.14 -1.96 17.93
CA LYS A 285 -28.84 -2.51 17.52
C LYS A 285 -27.72 -1.55 17.89
N VAL A 286 -26.52 -2.10 18.07
CA VAL A 286 -25.30 -1.34 18.38
C VAL A 286 -24.61 -0.96 17.08
N VAL A 287 -24.48 0.33 16.83
CA VAL A 287 -23.77 0.87 15.68
C VAL A 287 -22.43 1.39 16.15
N PHE A 288 -21.34 0.76 15.70
CA PHE A 288 -19.99 1.27 15.85
C PHE A 288 -19.64 2.15 14.66
N THR A 289 -19.28 3.40 14.93
CA THR A 289 -18.71 4.30 13.93
C THR A 289 -17.20 4.28 14.08
N THR A 290 -16.49 3.86 13.03
CA THR A 290 -15.03 3.79 12.98
C THR A 290 -14.47 4.91 12.11
N TYR A 291 -13.34 5.49 12.54
CA TYR A 291 -12.65 6.58 11.88
C TYR A 291 -11.30 6.10 11.35
N GLY A 292 -11.13 6.15 10.04
CA GLY A 292 -9.95 5.64 9.35
C GLY A 292 -9.88 4.12 9.29
N LYS A 293 -8.78 3.61 8.72
CA LYS A 293 -8.55 2.19 8.47
C LYS A 293 -7.07 1.82 8.62
N GLY A 294 -6.79 0.88 9.51
CA GLY A 294 -5.44 0.40 9.81
C GLY A 294 -5.00 0.73 11.24
N HIS A 295 -3.71 0.53 11.52
CA HIS A 295 -3.15 0.69 12.86
C HIS A 295 -2.84 2.13 13.26
N GLY A 296 -2.79 3.06 12.30
CA GLY A 296 -2.60 4.50 12.57
C GLY A 296 -1.16 4.96 12.76
N VAL A 297 -0.18 4.05 12.80
CA VAL A 297 1.25 4.38 12.99
C VAL A 297 1.93 4.63 11.63
N GLY A 298 2.88 5.56 11.59
CA GLY A 298 3.67 5.86 10.39
C GLY A 298 2.85 6.47 9.26
N MET A 299 3.13 6.11 8.00
CA MET A 299 2.55 6.82 6.85
C MET A 299 1.07 6.48 6.61
N CYS A 300 0.22 7.51 6.56
CA CYS A 300 -1.17 7.41 6.12
C CYS A 300 -1.21 7.47 4.58
N GLN A 301 -1.67 6.41 3.91
CA GLN A 301 -1.64 6.29 2.44
C GLN A 301 -2.55 7.32 1.76
N TYR A 302 -3.78 7.49 2.23
CA TYR A 302 -4.67 8.53 1.72
C TYR A 302 -4.21 9.94 2.09
N GLY A 303 -3.55 10.10 3.23
CA GLY A 303 -2.91 11.36 3.63
C GLY A 303 -1.73 11.73 2.74
N ALA A 304 -0.87 10.75 2.39
CA ALA A 304 0.20 10.93 1.42
C ALA A 304 -0.34 11.36 0.05
N ASN A 305 -1.42 10.74 -0.42
CA ASN A 305 -2.11 11.14 -1.64
C ASN A 305 -2.68 12.57 -1.56
N GLY A 306 -3.26 12.95 -0.42
CA GLY A 306 -3.73 14.33 -0.20
C GLY A 306 -2.60 15.36 -0.19
N MET A 307 -1.45 15.04 0.40
CA MET A 307 -0.25 15.88 0.34
C MET A 307 0.29 16.02 -1.08
N ALA A 308 0.36 14.92 -1.83
CA ALA A 308 0.79 14.91 -3.22
C ALA A 308 -0.12 15.77 -4.11
N LYS A 309 -1.45 15.72 -3.91
CA LYS A 309 -2.41 16.61 -4.58
C LYS A 309 -2.19 18.09 -4.29
N GLN A 310 -1.53 18.42 -3.19
CA GLN A 310 -1.13 19.78 -2.84
C GLN A 310 0.30 20.12 -3.32
N GLY A 311 0.87 19.31 -4.21
CA GLY A 311 2.18 19.52 -4.81
C GLY A 311 3.36 19.19 -3.90
N LYS A 312 3.16 18.41 -2.83
CA LYS A 312 4.26 17.90 -2.00
C LYS A 312 4.93 16.72 -2.69
N ASP A 313 6.25 16.75 -2.76
CA ASP A 313 7.05 15.61 -3.26
C ASP A 313 7.11 14.46 -2.24
N PHE A 314 7.52 13.28 -2.73
CA PHE A 314 7.57 12.06 -1.93
C PHE A 314 8.52 12.19 -0.73
N THR A 315 9.64 12.91 -0.85
CA THR A 315 10.58 13.15 0.26
C THR A 315 9.92 13.95 1.37
N THR A 316 9.19 15.01 1.02
CA THR A 316 8.43 15.82 1.99
C THR A 316 7.32 14.99 2.66
N ILE A 317 6.65 14.13 1.90
CA ILE A 317 5.63 13.20 2.43
C ILE A 317 6.26 12.26 3.45
N LEU A 318 7.38 11.61 3.11
CA LEU A 318 8.06 10.66 3.99
C LEU A 318 8.57 11.34 5.27
N LYS A 319 9.22 12.51 5.15
CA LYS A 319 9.71 13.28 6.31
C LYS A 319 8.59 13.84 7.19
N HIS A 320 7.37 14.00 6.66
CA HIS A 320 6.20 14.35 7.45
C HIS A 320 5.74 13.20 8.35
N TYR A 321 5.69 11.96 7.82
CA TYR A 321 5.19 10.80 8.55
C TYR A 321 6.23 10.08 9.41
N TYR A 322 7.51 10.19 9.06
CA TYR A 322 8.61 9.58 9.78
C TYR A 322 9.54 10.67 10.32
N SER A 323 9.60 10.81 11.64
CA SER A 323 10.29 11.93 12.29
C SER A 323 11.82 11.79 12.24
N GLY A 324 12.51 12.82 11.76
CA GLY A 324 13.98 12.89 11.78
C GLY A 324 14.67 11.94 10.81
N VAL A 325 13.96 11.43 9.80
CA VAL A 325 14.51 10.50 8.81
C VAL A 325 15.15 11.21 7.62
N GLU A 326 16.03 10.48 6.94
CA GLU A 326 16.56 10.84 5.63
C GLU A 326 16.04 9.89 4.55
N VAL A 327 16.06 10.37 3.30
CA VAL A 327 15.71 9.58 2.11
C VAL A 327 16.94 9.54 1.22
N GLU A 328 17.64 8.41 1.24
CA GLU A 328 18.99 8.28 0.70
C GLU A 328 19.24 6.87 0.15
N PRO A 329 20.34 6.65 -0.59
CA PRO A 329 20.78 5.30 -0.94
C PRO A 329 21.03 4.45 0.32
N PRO A 330 20.81 3.13 0.27
CA PRO A 330 21.00 2.26 1.41
C PRO A 330 22.44 2.28 1.93
N PRO A 331 22.64 2.34 3.26
CA PRO A 331 23.96 2.34 3.86
C PRO A 331 24.71 1.04 3.53
N GLY A 332 25.99 1.16 3.19
CA GLY A 332 26.84 0.00 2.89
C GLY A 332 26.70 -0.58 1.49
N ILE A 333 25.85 -0.02 0.61
CA ILE A 333 25.87 -0.30 -0.83
C ILE A 333 26.41 0.93 -1.55
N ASN A 334 27.63 0.84 -2.09
CA ASN A 334 28.05 1.80 -3.11
C ASN A 334 27.28 1.47 -4.41
N PRO A 335 26.61 2.46 -5.04
CA PRO A 335 25.82 2.24 -6.24
C PRO A 335 26.63 1.72 -7.42
#